data_AF-A0A7S1Y9A8-F1
#
_entry.id   AF-A0A7S1Y9A8-F1
#
_cell.length_a   1.000
_cell.length_b   1.000
_cell.length_c   1.000
_cell.angle_alpha   90.00
_cell.angle_beta   90.00
_cell.angle_gamma   90.00
#
_symmetry.space_group_name_H-M   'P 1'
#
loop_
_entity.id
_entity.type
_entity.pdbx_description
1 polymer ?
#
loop_
_entity_poly.entity_id
_entity_poly.type
_entity_poly.pdbx_seq_one_letter_code
_entity_poly.pdbx_strand_id
1 'polypeptide(L)'
;DLQRTNAGYGYCAAWYAIRFMNPMKIRDTLLGGSSTTTTTTTQSSSSFATTNTLQHHGLGLQCYCQWTSPIRRFTDLQVHGAVKRYLRRERVNELLSNGEAIPEGLSEQDLGCPLPPTTAATTTPGTITMPMLSLQVEPHLDYQIGQGLIRLSRNIYRQTHQYWLYEHFRRRMADDDDEVVYDAIVLGCINKGQEQYVVYFPELGFEFKYKSDMGPLQYGQELKLTIDTCNPRNLLLKLRLYKPEA
;
A
#
# COMPACT_ATOMS: atom_id res chain seq x y z
N ASP A 1 25.70 -1.11 -23.30
CA ASP A 1 26.10 -0.05 -22.37
C ASP A 1 24.98 0.18 -21.35
N LEU A 2 24.97 -0.64 -20.29
CA LEU A 2 23.95 -0.71 -19.23
C LEU A 2 24.45 -0.03 -17.94
N GLN A 3 25.41 0.89 -18.05
CA GLN A 3 26.20 1.37 -16.90
C GLN A 3 25.91 2.79 -16.41
N ARG A 4 24.86 3.50 -16.86
CA ARG A 4 24.76 4.94 -16.54
C ARG A 4 23.63 5.45 -15.67
N THR A 5 22.65 4.64 -15.25
CA THR A 5 21.70 5.09 -14.21
C THR A 5 21.20 3.92 -13.37
N ASN A 6 22.15 3.36 -12.63
CA ASN A 6 21.90 2.46 -11.52
C ASN A 6 21.36 3.27 -10.33
N ALA A 7 20.04 3.25 -10.11
CA ALA A 7 19.40 3.65 -8.86
C ALA A 7 18.42 2.58 -8.34
N GLY A 8 18.62 1.34 -8.76
CA GLY A 8 17.93 0.17 -8.24
C GLY A 8 18.81 -0.51 -7.20
N TYR A 9 18.74 -0.05 -5.95
CA TYR A 9 19.25 -0.84 -4.82
C TYR A 9 18.39 -2.10 -4.72
N GLY A 10 18.97 -3.25 -5.08
CA GLY A 10 18.26 -4.52 -5.21
C GLY A 10 17.63 -4.98 -3.90
N TYR A 11 16.29 -5.08 -3.88
CA TYR A 11 15.49 -5.68 -2.80
C TYR A 11 14.25 -6.34 -3.42
N CYS A 12 14.25 -7.66 -3.59
CA CYS A 12 13.38 -8.36 -4.54
C CYS A 12 12.06 -8.93 -3.98
N ALA A 13 11.75 -8.86 -2.68
CA ALA A 13 10.49 -9.42 -2.16
C ALA A 13 9.71 -8.48 -1.23
N ALA A 14 10.34 -7.92 -0.19
CA ALA A 14 9.64 -7.03 0.75
C ALA A 14 9.43 -5.61 0.23
N TRP A 15 10.13 -5.21 -0.83
CA TRP A 15 9.99 -3.88 -1.43
C TRP A 15 8.69 -3.70 -2.21
N TYR A 16 8.10 -4.80 -2.71
CA TYR A 16 6.81 -4.75 -3.39
C TYR A 16 5.68 -4.30 -2.44
N ALA A 17 5.65 -4.75 -1.19
CA ALA A 17 4.56 -4.41 -0.27
C ALA A 17 4.58 -2.94 0.21
N ILE A 18 5.77 -2.33 0.33
CA ILE A 18 5.93 -0.98 0.91
C ILE A 18 5.69 0.12 -0.13
N ARG A 19 5.94 -0.14 -1.42
CA ARG A 19 5.73 0.85 -2.50
C ARG A 19 4.35 0.82 -3.13
N PHE A 20 3.60 -0.28 -2.97
CA PHE A 20 2.24 -0.41 -3.51
C PHE A 20 1.25 0.65 -2.96
N MET A 21 1.61 1.36 -1.88
CA MET A 21 0.71 2.25 -1.14
C MET A 21 1.26 3.66 -0.89
N ASN A 22 2.46 3.97 -1.41
CA ASN A 22 2.98 5.33 -1.46
C ASN A 22 3.36 5.61 -2.92
N PRO A 23 2.66 6.52 -3.64
CA PRO A 23 3.06 6.85 -5.00
C PRO A 23 4.51 7.37 -4.98
N MET A 24 5.34 6.76 -5.82
CA MET A 24 6.70 7.19 -6.05
C MET A 24 6.67 8.60 -6.66
N LYS A 25 7.33 9.58 -6.04
CA LYS A 25 7.58 10.88 -6.67
C LYS A 25 8.50 10.66 -7.86
N ILE A 26 7.95 10.69 -9.07
CA ILE A 26 8.73 10.76 -10.30
C ILE A 26 9.32 12.17 -10.34
N ARG A 27 10.65 12.26 -10.38
CA ARG A 27 11.31 13.51 -10.74
C ARG A 27 11.18 13.64 -12.25
N ASP A 28 10.34 14.56 -12.70
CA ASP A 28 10.32 14.96 -14.10
C ASP A 28 11.69 15.55 -14.42
N THR A 29 12.48 14.77 -15.15
CA THR A 29 13.68 15.30 -15.78
C THR A 29 13.39 15.34 -17.25
N LEU A 30 13.37 16.57 -17.77
CA LEU A 30 13.54 17.04 -19.14
C LEU A 30 12.33 17.79 -19.68
N LEU A 31 12.35 19.12 -19.51
CA LEU A 31 12.35 20.10 -20.59
C LEU A 31 12.93 21.41 -20.00
N GLY A 32 13.92 21.98 -20.69
CA GLY A 32 14.78 23.04 -20.17
C GLY A 32 14.09 24.37 -19.87
N GLY A 33 14.62 25.11 -18.89
CA GLY A 33 14.26 26.49 -18.63
C GLY A 33 14.44 26.91 -17.17
N SER A 34 15.53 27.64 -16.91
CA SER A 34 15.81 28.54 -15.77
C SER A 34 15.44 28.10 -14.35
N SER A 35 16.51 27.92 -13.57
CA SER A 35 16.60 28.04 -12.11
C SER A 35 15.58 28.98 -11.45
N THR A 36 14.69 28.40 -10.63
CA THR A 36 14.28 28.98 -9.34
C THR A 36 14.08 27.84 -8.34
N THR A 37 14.98 27.78 -7.36
CA THR A 37 14.85 26.93 -6.17
C THR A 37 13.62 27.39 -5.38
N THR A 38 12.51 26.66 -5.50
CA THR A 38 11.41 26.76 -4.54
C THR A 38 11.26 25.44 -3.85
N THR A 39 11.74 25.39 -2.61
CA THR A 39 11.50 24.35 -1.62
C THR A 39 10.00 24.35 -1.31
N THR A 40 9.19 23.62 -2.08
CA THR A 40 7.76 23.48 -1.77
C THR A 40 7.56 22.40 -0.73
N THR A 41 7.47 22.86 0.52
CA THR A 41 6.89 22.17 1.66
C THR A 41 5.54 21.54 1.28
N THR A 42 5.47 20.23 1.54
CA THR A 42 4.31 19.46 1.99
C THR A 42 2.98 20.22 2.13
N GLN A 43 2.25 20.40 1.04
CA GLN A 43 0.80 20.53 1.04
C GLN A 43 0.27 19.87 -0.24
N SER A 44 -0.45 18.77 -0.10
CA SER A 44 -1.36 18.30 -1.15
C SER A 44 -2.78 18.63 -0.69
N SER A 45 -3.06 19.92 -0.60
CA SER A 45 -4.40 20.44 -0.85
C SER A 45 -4.67 20.22 -2.34
N SER A 46 -5.30 19.10 -2.70
CA SER A 46 -5.74 18.85 -4.08
C SER A 46 -7.25 19.07 -4.18
N SER A 47 -7.66 20.33 -4.09
CA SER A 47 -8.81 20.81 -4.85
C SER A 47 -8.31 21.02 -6.28
N PHE A 48 -8.49 20.04 -7.16
CA PHE A 48 -8.60 20.19 -8.62
C PHE A 48 -8.73 18.79 -9.20
N ALA A 49 -9.90 18.52 -9.79
CA ALA A 49 -10.19 17.35 -10.59
C ALA A 49 -9.02 17.07 -11.55
N THR A 50 -8.23 16.05 -11.24
CA THR A 50 -7.29 15.47 -12.19
C THR A 50 -7.55 13.98 -12.19
N THR A 51 -8.29 13.55 -13.21
CA THR A 51 -8.41 12.18 -13.71
C THR A 51 -7.06 11.65 -14.23
N ASN A 52 -5.95 11.96 -13.55
CA ASN A 52 -4.68 11.35 -13.86
C ASN A 52 -4.74 9.94 -13.33
N THR A 53 -5.06 9.01 -14.23
CA THR A 53 -4.80 7.59 -14.03
C THR A 53 -3.33 7.45 -13.66
N LEU A 54 -3.06 7.30 -12.37
CA LEU A 54 -1.70 7.14 -11.89
C LEU A 54 -1.20 5.80 -12.42
N GLN A 55 -0.25 5.87 -13.34
CA GLN A 55 0.38 4.70 -13.93
C GLN A 55 0.96 3.83 -12.81
N HIS A 56 0.63 2.55 -12.82
CA HIS A 56 1.16 1.58 -11.89
C HIS A 56 2.47 0.98 -12.43
N HIS A 57 3.60 1.67 -12.19
CA HIS A 57 4.92 1.26 -12.71
C HIS A 57 5.29 -0.19 -12.39
N GLY A 58 4.98 -0.67 -11.18
CA GLY A 58 5.30 -2.04 -10.78
C GLY A 58 4.52 -3.13 -11.52
N LEU A 59 3.41 -2.79 -12.19
CA LEU A 59 2.59 -3.70 -12.98
C LEU A 59 2.64 -3.36 -14.48
N GLY A 60 3.29 -2.25 -14.86
CA GLY A 60 3.29 -1.76 -16.24
C GLY A 60 1.93 -1.28 -16.75
N LEU A 61 0.95 -1.03 -15.88
CA LEU A 61 -0.41 -0.66 -16.27
C LEU A 61 -0.62 0.86 -16.23
N GLN A 62 -1.39 1.39 -17.17
CA GLN A 62 -1.77 2.81 -17.21
C GLN A 62 -2.76 3.19 -16.09
N CYS A 63 -3.64 2.25 -15.73
CA CYS A 63 -4.55 2.38 -14.61
C CYS A 63 -4.71 1.03 -13.90
N TYR A 64 -4.84 1.06 -12.58
CA TYR A 64 -5.07 -0.12 -11.76
C TYR A 64 -5.83 0.26 -10.48
N CYS A 65 -6.78 -0.57 -10.08
CA CYS A 65 -7.44 -0.47 -8.77
C CYS A 65 -7.56 -1.85 -8.13
N GLN A 66 -7.58 -1.88 -6.80
CA GLN A 66 -7.81 -3.10 -6.04
C GLN A 66 -9.32 -3.34 -5.88
N TRP A 67 -9.80 -4.55 -6.19
CA TRP A 67 -11.23 -4.87 -6.24
C TRP A 67 -11.62 -6.22 -5.60
N THR A 68 -10.72 -7.19 -5.60
CA THR A 68 -11.08 -8.61 -5.39
C THR A 68 -11.20 -9.02 -3.92
N SER A 69 -10.98 -8.12 -2.96
CA SER A 69 -10.98 -8.45 -1.52
C SER A 69 -11.83 -7.52 -0.64
N PRO A 70 -13.11 -7.25 -0.97
CA PRO A 70 -13.95 -6.28 -0.26
C PRO A 70 -14.24 -6.64 1.20
N ILE A 71 -14.19 -7.93 1.57
CA ILE A 71 -14.42 -8.40 2.95
C ILE A 71 -13.27 -7.98 3.88
N ARG A 72 -12.04 -7.95 3.37
CA ARG A 72 -10.81 -7.74 4.18
C ARG A 72 -10.06 -6.45 3.86
N ARG A 73 -10.44 -5.73 2.80
CA ARG A 73 -9.84 -4.44 2.41
C ARG A 73 -10.92 -3.39 2.23
N PHE A 74 -10.84 -2.35 3.05
CA PHE A 74 -11.79 -1.24 2.99
C PHE A 74 -11.74 -0.48 1.65
N THR A 75 -10.54 -0.36 1.06
CA THR A 75 -10.37 0.26 -0.27
C THR A 75 -11.12 -0.49 -1.36
N ASP A 76 -11.06 -1.83 -1.37
CA ASP A 76 -11.81 -2.64 -2.34
C ASP A 76 -13.33 -2.45 -2.14
N LEU A 77 -13.80 -2.38 -0.88
CA LEU A 77 -15.21 -2.10 -0.57
C LEU A 77 -15.65 -0.72 -1.08
N GLN A 78 -14.78 0.29 -0.99
CA GLN A 78 -15.06 1.63 -1.54
C GLN A 78 -15.23 1.59 -3.06
N VAL A 79 -14.35 0.85 -3.78
CA VAL A 79 -14.50 0.69 -5.23
C VAL A 79 -15.81 -0.03 -5.57
N HIS A 80 -16.18 -1.08 -4.83
CA HIS A 80 -17.48 -1.75 -4.97
C HIS A 80 -18.65 -0.79 -4.77
N GLY A 81 -18.57 0.09 -3.77
CA GLY A 81 -19.56 1.15 -3.54
C GLY A 81 -19.69 2.10 -4.74
N ALA A 82 -18.56 2.53 -5.31
CA ALA A 82 -18.52 3.42 -6.47
C ALA A 82 -19.16 2.79 -7.71
N VAL A 83 -18.81 1.53 -8.04
CA VAL A 83 -19.39 0.82 -9.18
C VAL A 83 -20.89 0.57 -8.99
N LYS A 84 -21.33 0.19 -7.79
CA LYS A 84 -22.77 0.05 -7.50
C LYS A 84 -23.54 1.36 -7.69
N ARG A 85 -22.98 2.49 -7.24
CA ARG A 85 -23.58 3.82 -7.46
C ARG A 85 -23.69 4.15 -8.95
N TYR A 86 -22.64 3.88 -9.72
CA TYR A 86 -22.65 4.09 -11.17
C TYR A 86 -23.77 3.29 -11.86
N LEU A 87 -23.83 1.98 -11.62
CA LEU A 87 -24.85 1.11 -12.23
C LEU A 87 -26.28 1.50 -11.81
N ARG A 88 -26.46 1.94 -10.56
CA ARG A 88 -27.77 2.45 -10.09
C ARG A 88 -28.17 3.74 -10.78
N ARG A 89 -27.23 4.68 -10.97
CA ARG A 89 -27.49 5.94 -11.71
C ARG A 89 -27.86 5.64 -13.17
N GLU A 90 -27.11 4.75 -13.82
CA GLU A 90 -27.40 4.30 -15.19
C GLU A 90 -28.83 3.73 -15.29
N ARG A 91 -29.21 2.86 -14.37
CA ARG A 91 -30.57 2.30 -14.34
C ARG A 91 -31.65 3.35 -14.09
N VAL A 92 -31.43 4.29 -13.17
CA VAL A 92 -32.38 5.39 -12.93
C VAL A 92 -32.51 6.27 -14.17
N ASN A 93 -31.41 6.54 -14.84
CA ASN A 93 -31.35 7.29 -16.08
C ASN A 93 -32.18 6.64 -17.20
N GLU A 94 -32.12 5.31 -17.32
CA GLU A 94 -33.00 4.55 -18.24
C GLU A 94 -34.48 4.71 -17.87
N LEU A 95 -34.84 4.57 -16.59
CA LEU A 95 -36.22 4.74 -16.12
C LEU A 95 -36.76 6.13 -16.44
N LEU A 96 -35.97 7.17 -16.14
CA LEU A 96 -36.32 8.55 -16.44
C LEU A 96 -36.50 8.78 -17.95
N SER A 97 -35.68 8.14 -18.79
CA SER A 97 -35.81 8.23 -20.25
C SER A 97 -37.08 7.56 -20.79
N ASN A 98 -37.56 6.51 -20.10
CA ASN A 98 -38.81 5.83 -20.42
C ASN A 98 -40.05 6.52 -19.80
N GLY A 99 -39.86 7.59 -19.04
CA GLY A 99 -40.94 8.27 -18.30
C GLY A 99 -41.43 7.51 -17.06
N GLU A 100 -40.68 6.52 -16.60
CA GLU A 100 -40.97 5.76 -15.39
C GLU A 100 -40.50 6.52 -14.14
N ALA A 101 -41.23 6.35 -13.03
CA ALA A 101 -40.86 6.95 -11.75
C ALA A 101 -39.68 6.21 -11.10
N ILE A 102 -38.92 6.94 -10.27
CA ILE A 102 -37.83 6.36 -9.48
C ILE A 102 -38.42 5.41 -8.42
N PRO A 103 -37.88 4.18 -8.24
CA PRO A 103 -38.42 3.22 -7.28
C PRO A 103 -38.45 3.74 -5.83
N GLU A 104 -39.54 3.46 -5.11
CA GLU A 104 -39.68 3.77 -3.69
C GLU A 104 -38.62 3.01 -2.87
N GLY A 105 -37.78 3.75 -2.15
CA GLY A 105 -36.69 3.20 -1.33
C GLY A 105 -35.28 3.51 -1.84
N LEU A 106 -35.15 4.11 -3.02
CA LEU A 106 -33.85 4.61 -3.51
C LEU A 106 -33.52 5.97 -2.87
N SER A 107 -32.43 6.04 -2.11
CA SER A 107 -31.99 7.28 -1.45
C SER A 107 -30.91 8.03 -2.24
N GLU A 108 -30.69 9.31 -1.92
CA GLU A 108 -29.56 10.09 -2.46
C GLU A 108 -28.21 9.48 -2.08
N GLN A 109 -28.13 8.78 -0.94
CA GLN A 109 -26.91 8.09 -0.49
C GLN A 109 -26.59 6.85 -1.34
N ASP A 110 -27.62 6.16 -1.83
CA ASP A 110 -27.51 4.98 -2.69
C ASP A 110 -26.99 5.32 -4.08
N LEU A 111 -27.31 6.51 -4.55
CA LEU A 111 -26.85 7.07 -5.82
C LEU A 111 -25.59 7.91 -5.66
N GLY A 112 -25.34 8.46 -4.47
CA GLY A 112 -24.26 9.40 -4.22
C GLY A 112 -24.42 10.72 -5.00
N CYS A 113 -25.65 11.13 -5.29
CA CYS A 113 -26.00 12.40 -5.90
C CYS A 113 -27.43 12.79 -5.48
N PRO A 114 -27.75 14.09 -5.45
CA PRO A 114 -29.10 14.53 -5.13
C PRO A 114 -30.12 14.00 -6.14
N LEU A 115 -31.31 13.67 -5.67
CA LEU A 115 -32.42 13.24 -6.53
C LEU A 115 -33.08 14.48 -7.15
N PRO A 116 -33.60 14.39 -8.40
CA PRO A 116 -34.38 15.49 -8.96
C PRO A 116 -35.63 15.70 -8.09
N PRO A 117 -35.99 16.97 -7.79
CA PRO A 117 -37.14 17.26 -6.93
C PRO A 117 -38.44 16.76 -7.59
N THR A 118 -39.20 15.95 -6.86
CA THR A 118 -40.48 15.34 -7.30
C THR A 118 -41.52 16.37 -7.78
N THR A 119 -41.37 17.64 -7.39
CA THR A 119 -42.30 18.74 -7.67
C THR A 119 -42.12 19.42 -9.03
N ALA A 120 -41.06 19.13 -9.79
CA ALA A 120 -40.83 19.71 -11.12
C ALA A 120 -41.63 19.01 -12.25
N ALA A 121 -42.55 18.11 -11.92
CA ALA A 121 -43.41 17.38 -12.85
C ALA A 121 -44.75 18.09 -13.18
N THR A 122 -44.84 19.40 -12.97
CA THR A 122 -46.02 20.18 -13.38
C THR A 122 -45.56 21.42 -14.14
N THR A 123 -45.63 21.39 -15.48
CA THR A 123 -46.37 22.35 -16.32
C THR A 123 -46.22 21.92 -17.79
N THR A 124 -47.35 21.74 -18.49
CA THR A 124 -47.52 21.52 -19.94
C THR A 124 -47.43 20.07 -20.45
N PRO A 125 -48.53 19.51 -21.02
CA PRO A 125 -48.50 18.22 -21.71
C PRO A 125 -47.75 18.39 -23.04
N GLY A 126 -46.55 17.81 -23.15
CA GLY A 126 -45.86 17.74 -24.44
C GLY A 126 -44.37 17.44 -24.40
N THR A 127 -43.64 17.78 -23.33
CA THR A 127 -42.20 17.46 -23.25
C THR A 127 -41.75 17.45 -21.79
N ILE A 128 -41.79 16.29 -21.15
CA ILE A 128 -41.19 16.10 -19.82
C ILE A 128 -39.72 15.73 -20.05
N THR A 129 -38.83 16.72 -20.11
CA THR A 129 -37.40 16.46 -20.04
C THR A 129 -37.00 16.40 -18.57
N MET A 130 -37.09 15.22 -17.95
CA MET A 130 -36.50 15.04 -16.62
C MET A 130 -34.98 15.24 -16.73
N PRO A 131 -34.35 16.05 -15.86
CA PRO A 131 -32.90 16.18 -15.88
C PRO A 131 -32.27 14.82 -15.52
N MET A 132 -31.47 14.27 -16.44
CA MET A 132 -30.73 13.03 -16.18
C MET A 132 -29.76 13.23 -15.02
N LEU A 133 -29.56 12.18 -14.23
CA LEU A 133 -28.50 12.17 -13.23
C LEU A 133 -27.17 12.16 -13.96
N SER A 134 -26.32 13.14 -13.65
CA SER A 134 -24.99 13.19 -14.26
C SER A 134 -24.17 11.96 -13.84
N LEU A 135 -23.74 11.21 -14.86
CA LEU A 135 -22.82 10.07 -14.70
C LEU A 135 -21.41 10.53 -14.29
N GLN A 136 -21.12 11.83 -14.46
CA GLN A 136 -19.81 12.44 -14.22
C GLN A 136 -19.73 13.17 -12.85
N VAL A 137 -20.69 12.96 -11.94
CA VAL A 137 -20.64 13.61 -10.61
C VAL A 137 -19.67 12.91 -9.68
N GLU A 138 -18.69 13.70 -9.23
CA GLU A 138 -17.75 13.51 -8.12
C GLU A 138 -18.28 12.49 -7.10
N PRO A 139 -17.59 11.35 -6.91
CA PRO A 139 -17.98 10.43 -5.86
C PRO A 139 -17.91 11.18 -4.53
N HIS A 140 -19.05 11.40 -3.86
CA HIS A 140 -19.10 11.73 -2.43
C HIS A 140 -18.52 10.61 -1.54
N LEU A 141 -17.72 9.72 -2.10
CA LEU A 141 -16.95 8.73 -1.38
C LEU A 141 -15.57 9.33 -1.14
N ASP A 142 -15.33 9.77 0.09
CA ASP A 142 -13.98 10.17 0.49
C ASP A 142 -13.10 8.92 0.63
N TYR A 143 -12.29 8.68 -0.39
CA TYR A 143 -11.30 7.59 -0.44
C TYR A 143 -10.13 7.78 0.53
N GLN A 144 -10.04 8.93 1.20
CA GLN A 144 -9.07 9.17 2.26
C GLN A 144 -9.57 8.71 3.63
N ILE A 145 -10.89 8.49 3.78
CA ILE A 145 -11.47 7.91 5.00
C ILE A 145 -10.80 6.56 5.28
N GLY A 146 -10.35 6.39 6.51
CA GLY A 146 -9.76 5.12 6.97
C GLY A 146 -8.28 4.92 6.62
N GLN A 147 -7.64 5.81 5.84
CA GLN A 147 -6.19 5.70 5.57
C GLN A 147 -5.36 5.74 6.86
N GLY A 148 -5.76 6.56 7.83
CA GLY A 148 -5.12 6.59 9.16
C GLY A 148 -5.22 5.25 9.88
N LEU A 149 -6.39 4.61 9.85
CA LEU A 149 -6.62 3.31 10.49
C LEU A 149 -5.79 2.20 9.84
N ILE A 150 -5.66 2.23 8.50
CA ILE A 150 -4.81 1.28 7.76
C ILE A 150 -3.33 1.43 8.16
N ARG A 151 -2.85 2.65 8.40
CA ARG A 151 -1.46 2.87 8.86
C ARG A 151 -1.24 2.34 10.28
N LEU A 152 -2.21 2.56 11.17
CA LEU A 152 -2.15 2.05 12.54
C LEU A 152 -2.19 0.52 12.60
N SER A 153 -3.12 -0.10 11.85
CA SER A 153 -3.26 -1.56 11.81
C SER A 153 -1.99 -2.25 11.31
N ARG A 154 -1.27 -1.65 10.35
CA ARG A 154 0.04 -2.15 9.90
C ARG A 154 1.11 -2.12 10.98
N ASN A 155 1.14 -1.08 11.79
CA ASN A 155 2.12 -0.99 12.88
C ASN A 155 1.87 -2.08 13.92
N ILE A 156 0.61 -2.24 14.34
CA ILE A 156 0.18 -3.29 15.26
C ILE A 156 0.52 -4.66 14.68
N TYR A 157 0.14 -4.92 13.43
CA TYR A 157 0.44 -6.18 12.74
C TYR A 157 1.93 -6.50 12.73
N ARG A 158 2.79 -5.52 12.40
CA ARG A 158 4.24 -5.70 12.40
C ARG A 158 4.78 -6.03 13.79
N GLN A 159 4.33 -5.32 14.83
CA GLN A 159 4.75 -5.56 16.20
C GLN A 159 4.30 -6.93 16.70
N THR A 160 3.05 -7.31 16.45
CA THR A 160 2.51 -8.63 16.80
C THR A 160 3.27 -9.74 16.08
N HIS A 161 3.55 -9.58 14.79
CA HIS A 161 4.30 -10.57 14.03
C HIS A 161 5.74 -10.73 14.55
N GLN A 162 6.42 -9.62 14.85
CA GLN A 162 7.75 -9.65 15.46
C GLN A 162 7.76 -10.31 16.83
N TYR A 163 6.76 -10.00 17.67
CA TYR A 163 6.61 -10.64 18.98
C TYR A 163 6.52 -12.16 18.87
N TRP A 164 5.65 -12.67 18.00
CA TRP A 164 5.47 -14.12 17.84
C TRP A 164 6.68 -14.81 17.21
N LEU A 165 7.37 -14.14 16.29
CA LEU A 165 8.62 -14.64 15.75
C LEU A 165 9.70 -14.75 16.83
N TYR A 166 9.81 -13.75 17.70
CA TYR A 166 10.77 -13.76 18.80
C TYR A 166 10.39 -14.79 19.86
N GLU A 167 9.09 -14.99 20.10
CA GLU A 167 8.60 -16.04 20.98
C GLU A 167 8.91 -17.44 20.42
N HIS A 168 8.81 -17.63 19.10
CA HIS A 168 9.25 -18.86 18.44
C HIS A 168 10.75 -19.12 18.67
N PHE A 169 11.59 -18.10 18.47
CA PHE A 169 13.02 -18.15 18.77
C PHE A 169 13.31 -18.47 20.24
N ARG A 170 12.63 -17.79 21.17
CA ARG A 170 12.81 -18.00 22.61
C ARG A 170 12.48 -19.43 23.03
N ARG A 171 11.45 -20.04 22.42
CA ARG A 171 11.08 -21.44 22.68
C ARG A 171 12.10 -22.41 22.09
N ARG A 172 12.52 -22.21 20.84
CA ARG A 172 13.59 -23.00 20.21
C ARG A 172 14.87 -23.02 21.04
N MET A 173 15.29 -21.85 21.54
CA MET A 173 16.46 -21.74 22.43
C MET A 173 16.31 -22.46 23.77
N ALA A 174 15.08 -22.71 24.23
CA ALA A 174 14.83 -23.35 25.52
C ALA A 174 14.60 -24.86 25.37
N ASP A 175 14.11 -25.30 24.22
CA ASP A 175 13.75 -26.69 23.94
C ASP A 175 14.91 -27.49 23.32
N ASP A 176 15.79 -26.85 22.54
CA ASP A 176 16.91 -27.50 21.88
C ASP A 176 18.18 -27.42 22.75
N ASP A 177 18.78 -28.57 23.07
CA ASP A 177 20.08 -28.65 23.78
C ASP A 177 21.25 -28.14 22.91
N ASP A 178 21.10 -28.20 21.59
CA ASP A 178 22.07 -27.72 20.61
C ASP A 178 21.79 -26.26 20.17
N GLU A 179 22.85 -25.56 19.77
CA GLU A 179 22.73 -24.19 19.27
C GLU A 179 21.99 -24.15 17.91
N VAL A 180 20.84 -23.48 17.86
CA VAL A 180 20.02 -23.41 16.64
C VAL A 180 20.64 -22.46 15.61
N VAL A 181 21.03 -23.03 14.48
CA VAL A 181 21.67 -22.31 13.37
C VAL A 181 20.68 -22.04 12.25
N TYR A 182 20.69 -20.82 11.73
CA TYR A 182 19.88 -20.40 10.59
C TYR A 182 20.75 -19.93 9.45
N ASP A 183 20.36 -20.28 8.23
CA ASP A 183 20.94 -19.72 7.02
C ASP A 183 20.36 -18.33 6.74
N ALA A 184 21.24 -17.38 6.46
CA ALA A 184 20.90 -16.00 6.18
C ALA A 184 21.68 -15.46 4.99
N ILE A 185 21.06 -14.54 4.24
CA ILE A 185 21.65 -13.90 3.06
C ILE A 185 21.77 -12.40 3.32
N VAL A 186 22.93 -11.82 3.05
CA VAL A 186 23.14 -10.37 3.16
C VAL A 186 22.44 -9.64 2.01
N LEU A 187 21.40 -8.87 2.34
CA LEU A 187 20.67 -8.06 1.36
C LEU A 187 21.32 -6.71 1.07
N GLY A 188 22.19 -6.21 1.93
CA GLY A 188 22.83 -4.92 1.68
C GLY A 188 23.39 -4.25 2.92
N CYS A 189 24.20 -3.22 2.70
CA CYS A 189 24.80 -2.43 3.77
C CYS A 189 23.94 -1.21 4.07
N ILE A 190 23.58 -1.02 5.35
CA ILE A 190 22.88 0.17 5.84
C ILE A 190 23.91 1.25 6.17
N ASN A 191 24.93 0.89 6.94
CA ASN A 191 25.97 1.81 7.39
C ASN A 191 27.33 1.11 7.36
N LYS A 192 28.18 1.55 6.43
CA LYS A 192 29.54 1.00 6.25
C LYS A 192 30.44 1.29 7.46
N GLY A 193 30.33 2.46 8.08
CA GLY A 193 31.19 2.85 9.20
C GLY A 193 30.90 2.10 10.50
N GLN A 194 29.69 1.55 10.64
CA GLN A 194 29.29 0.74 11.79
C GLN A 194 29.14 -0.74 11.46
N GLU A 195 29.50 -1.15 10.24
CA GLU A 195 29.38 -2.52 9.73
C GLU A 195 27.97 -3.10 9.94
N GLN A 196 26.96 -2.28 9.66
CA GLN A 196 25.55 -2.65 9.78
C GLN A 196 24.99 -3.05 8.42
N TYR A 197 24.38 -4.23 8.40
CA TYR A 197 23.83 -4.88 7.22
C TYR A 197 22.39 -5.28 7.44
N VAL A 198 21.63 -5.39 6.35
CA VAL A 198 20.36 -6.13 6.36
C VAL A 198 20.66 -7.57 5.98
N VAL A 199 20.22 -8.50 6.80
CA VAL A 199 20.26 -9.93 6.51
C VAL A 199 18.83 -10.46 6.37
N TYR A 200 18.65 -11.47 5.52
CA TYR A 200 17.37 -12.12 5.27
C TYR A 200 17.48 -13.61 5.59
N PHE A 201 16.50 -14.12 6.32
CA PHE A 201 16.35 -15.52 6.67
C PHE A 201 15.31 -16.16 5.74
N PRO A 202 15.72 -16.91 4.70
CA PRO A 202 14.79 -17.42 3.70
C PRO A 202 13.72 -18.34 4.29
N GLU A 203 14.09 -19.19 5.24
CA GLU A 203 13.17 -20.14 5.88
C GLU A 203 12.05 -19.45 6.67
N LEU A 204 12.36 -18.29 7.26
CA LEU A 204 11.44 -17.56 8.13
C LEU A 204 10.77 -16.39 7.41
N GLY A 205 11.23 -16.04 6.21
CA GLY A 205 10.80 -14.83 5.50
C GLY A 205 11.09 -13.54 6.28
N PHE A 206 12.15 -13.53 7.09
CA PHE A 206 12.42 -12.48 8.07
C PHE A 206 13.65 -11.64 7.69
N GLU A 207 13.53 -10.32 7.82
CA GLU A 207 14.64 -9.37 7.61
C GLU A 207 15.08 -8.78 8.94
N PHE A 208 16.40 -8.71 9.14
CA PHE A 208 16.97 -8.18 10.37
C PHE A 208 18.16 -7.26 10.12
N LYS A 209 18.32 -6.27 11.00
CA LYS A 209 19.50 -5.40 11.01
C LYS A 209 20.60 -6.08 11.81
N TYR A 210 21.57 -6.65 11.11
CA TYR A 210 22.71 -7.33 11.70
C TYR A 210 23.93 -6.42 11.73
N LYS A 211 24.65 -6.42 12.85
CA LYS A 211 25.96 -5.79 12.95
C LYS A 211 27.00 -6.91 12.81
N SER A 212 27.86 -6.81 11.80
CA SER A 212 28.83 -7.87 11.51
C SER A 212 29.89 -7.98 12.60
N ASP A 213 30.18 -9.20 13.02
CA ASP A 213 31.30 -9.52 13.92
C ASP A 213 32.58 -9.85 13.13
N MET A 214 32.48 -10.07 11.81
CA MET A 214 33.59 -10.49 10.94
C MET A 214 34.18 -9.37 10.08
N GLY A 215 33.72 -8.13 10.31
CA GLY A 215 34.08 -6.99 9.47
C GLY A 215 33.14 -6.82 8.26
N PRO A 216 33.63 -6.25 7.15
CA PRO A 216 32.76 -5.86 6.05
C PRO A 216 32.22 -7.06 5.25
N LEU A 217 30.90 -7.11 5.08
CA LEU A 217 30.18 -8.15 4.34
C LEU A 217 29.83 -7.71 2.92
N GLN A 218 29.73 -8.69 2.02
CA GLN A 218 29.34 -8.47 0.62
C GLN A 218 27.84 -8.72 0.40
N TYR A 219 27.28 -8.06 -0.62
CA TYR A 219 25.90 -8.30 -1.04
C TYR A 219 25.73 -9.74 -1.56
N GLY A 220 24.67 -10.42 -1.15
CA GLY A 220 24.37 -11.80 -1.54
C GLY A 220 25.21 -12.85 -0.82
N GLN A 221 26.10 -12.44 0.09
CA GLN A 221 26.89 -13.37 0.88
C GLN A 221 25.99 -14.18 1.82
N GLU A 222 26.19 -15.49 1.86
CA GLU A 222 25.53 -16.40 2.78
C GLU A 222 26.25 -16.43 4.13
N LEU A 223 25.47 -16.48 5.21
CA LEU A 223 25.92 -16.48 6.59
C LEU A 223 25.15 -17.56 7.36
N LYS A 224 25.84 -18.19 8.30
CA LYS A 224 25.20 -19.02 9.32
C LYS A 224 25.12 -18.22 10.61
N LEU A 225 23.89 -17.91 11.04
CA LEU A 225 23.64 -17.09 12.21
C LEU A 225 22.93 -17.91 13.29
N THR A 226 23.34 -17.69 14.53
CA THR A 226 22.71 -18.24 15.73
C THR A 226 22.09 -17.10 16.55
N ILE A 227 21.13 -17.43 17.40
CA ILE A 227 20.45 -16.48 18.27
C ILE A 227 21.21 -16.39 19.60
N ASP A 228 21.77 -15.22 19.88
CA ASP A 228 22.50 -14.93 21.11
C ASP A 228 21.56 -14.60 22.28
N THR A 229 20.59 -13.72 22.03
CA THR A 229 19.63 -13.30 23.06
C THR A 229 18.32 -12.94 22.39
N CYS A 230 17.21 -13.44 22.95
CA CYS A 230 15.87 -13.11 22.48
C CYS A 230 14.95 -12.71 23.64
N ASN A 231 14.35 -11.53 23.56
CA ASN A 231 13.31 -11.07 24.48
C ASN A 231 12.11 -10.54 23.67
N PRO A 232 11.03 -11.32 23.57
CA PRO A 232 9.82 -10.94 22.82
C PRO A 232 9.12 -9.70 23.37
N ARG A 233 9.06 -9.53 24.70
CA ARG A 233 8.36 -8.40 25.34
C ARG A 233 9.01 -7.06 25.01
N ASN A 234 10.34 -7.04 24.94
CA ASN A 234 11.11 -5.84 24.63
C ASN A 234 11.40 -5.69 23.13
N LEU A 235 10.92 -6.61 22.29
CA LEU A 235 11.28 -6.72 20.87
C LEU A 235 12.81 -6.64 20.66
N LEU A 236 13.55 -7.34 21.53
CA LEU A 236 15.01 -7.43 21.45
C LEU A 236 15.40 -8.79 20.88
N LEU A 237 16.14 -8.77 19.78
CA LEU A 237 16.81 -9.92 19.21
C LEU A 237 18.27 -9.56 18.99
N LYS A 238 19.17 -10.43 19.41
CA LYS A 238 20.60 -10.37 19.10
C LYS A 238 20.99 -11.65 18.39
N LEU A 239 21.71 -11.48 17.30
CA LEU A 239 22.22 -12.56 16.48
C LEU A 239 23.74 -12.55 16.57
N ARG A 240 24.34 -13.72 16.47
CA ARG A 240 25.78 -13.91 16.43
C ARG A 240 26.11 -14.78 15.21
N LEU A 241 27.31 -14.60 14.66
CA LEU A 241 27.80 -15.55 13.67
C LEU A 241 28.02 -16.92 14.34
N TYR A 242 27.47 -17.97 13.73
CA TYR A 242 27.75 -19.34 14.13
C TYR A 242 29.19 -19.72 13.75
N LYS A 243 29.95 -20.23 14.72
CA LYS A 243 31.28 -20.78 14.52
C LYS A 243 31.23 -22.24 14.98
N PRO A 244 31.40 -23.22 14.08
CA PRO A 244 31.47 -24.61 14.52
C PRO A 244 32.68 -24.75 15.45
N GLU A 245 32.50 -25.42 16.59
CA GLU A 245 33.63 -25.80 17.45
C GLU A 245 34.58 -26.69 16.63
N ALA A 246 35.89 -26.38 16.71
CA ALA A 246 36.94 -27.01 15.93
C ALA A 246 37.45 -28.30 16.57
#